data_AF-A0A0Q5FIF9-F1
#
_entry.id   AF-A0A0Q5FIF9-F1
#
_cell.length_a   1.000
_cell.length_b   1.000
_cell.length_c   1.000
_cell.angle_alpha   90.00
_cell.angle_beta   90.00
_cell.angle_gamma   90.00
#
_symmetry.space_group_name_H-M   'P 1'
#
loop_
_entity.id
_entity.type
_entity.pdbx_description
1 polymer ?
#
loop_
_entity_poly.entity_id
_entity_poly.type
_entity_poly.pdbx_seq_one_letter_code
_entity_poly.pdbx_strand_id
1 'polypeptide(L)'
;MQVEARDAVLLCESCYRRLRRHLEDAADLVGHLRSIADPTKAAAYDRVRVQSSSIEIPAPVAADLIDASNDITTTLNMWANHVAGEDRPGAGLPAGVMADAAHHIVQLAVDVILEDLDALANDSHQIGALCDGVVVVNGGAPEVWTVADAAVRWPLEDSPRWAHAACPKCDLMAVRVQPGRNGRPARYRCSTEGCDWEANSNDDGGLWASVFAEPAPAEVRPHDPRWLTLVDAARLVERTTGTVRRWVQQNLLEPQLGRYWQDDVLAVAALKKGEAA
;
A
#
# COMPACT_ATOMS: atom_id res chain seq x y z
N MET A 1 27.73 16.38 22.07
CA MET A 1 27.14 17.58 21.43
C MET A 1 25.99 18.01 22.32
N GLN A 2 26.09 19.15 23.00
CA GLN A 2 24.97 19.70 23.78
C GLN A 2 23.97 20.30 22.78
N VAL A 3 22.71 19.90 22.88
CA VAL A 3 21.63 20.40 22.03
C VAL A 3 20.72 21.22 22.93
N GLU A 4 20.44 22.47 22.55
CA GLU A 4 19.53 23.33 23.31
C GLU A 4 18.10 22.80 23.22
N ALA A 5 17.39 22.84 24.34
CA ALA A 5 15.97 22.58 24.40
C ALA A 5 15.22 23.71 23.67
N ARG A 6 14.08 23.39 23.05
CA ARG A 6 13.19 24.39 22.48
C ARG A 6 12.60 25.24 23.61
N ASP A 7 12.31 26.50 23.32
CA ASP A 7 11.69 27.40 24.29
C ASP A 7 10.37 26.80 24.82
N ALA A 8 10.21 26.84 26.14
CA ALA A 8 9.08 26.30 26.89
C ALA A 8 8.83 24.77 26.82
N VAL A 9 9.76 23.92 26.35
CA VAL A 9 9.63 22.44 26.41
C VAL A 9 10.95 21.73 26.73
N LEU A 10 10.91 20.48 27.24
CA LEU A 10 12.11 19.71 27.57
C LEU A 10 12.75 18.99 26.37
N LEU A 11 12.12 19.04 25.20
CA LEU A 11 12.64 18.46 23.96
C LEU A 11 13.50 19.45 23.18
N CYS A 12 14.52 18.96 22.48
CA CYS A 12 15.15 19.76 21.44
C CYS A 12 14.22 19.93 20.23
N GLU A 13 14.43 21.01 19.47
CA GLU A 13 13.60 21.36 18.31
C GLU A 13 13.47 20.22 17.29
N SER A 14 14.55 19.46 17.04
CA SER A 14 14.52 18.35 16.09
C SER A 14 13.68 17.17 16.58
N CYS A 15 13.75 16.83 17.88
CA CYS A 15 12.96 15.74 18.45
C CYS A 15 11.48 16.12 18.50
N TYR A 16 11.18 17.36 18.91
CA TYR A 16 9.82 17.88 18.92
C TYR A 16 9.18 17.83 17.52
N ARG A 17 9.87 18.36 16.50
CA ARG A 17 9.39 18.32 15.11
C ARG A 17 9.21 16.90 14.59
N ARG A 18 10.11 15.98 14.94
CA ARG A 18 10.02 14.58 14.51
C ARG A 18 8.80 13.89 15.13
N LEU A 19 8.61 14.04 16.43
CA LEU A 19 7.45 13.49 17.13
C LEU A 19 6.15 14.06 16.55
N ARG A 20 6.05 15.39 16.46
CA ARG A 20 4.90 16.08 15.87
C ARG A 20 4.58 15.57 14.48
N ARG A 21 5.59 15.43 13.61
CA ARG A 21 5.39 14.92 12.25
C ARG A 21 4.84 13.49 12.24
N HIS A 22 5.37 12.59 13.07
CA HIS A 22 4.83 11.23 13.15
C HIS A 22 3.37 11.22 13.64
N LEU A 23 3.02 12.09 14.59
CA LEU A 23 1.63 12.26 15.04
C LEU A 23 0.74 12.77 13.90
N GLU A 24 1.15 13.81 13.19
CA GLU A 24 0.42 14.37 12.04
C GLU A 24 0.23 13.33 10.91
N ASP A 25 1.24 12.50 10.65
CA ASP A 25 1.19 11.46 9.61
C ASP A 25 0.40 10.19 10.04
N ALA A 26 0.05 10.05 11.33
CA ALA A 26 -0.48 8.79 11.87
C ALA A 26 -1.87 8.42 11.31
N ALA A 27 -2.76 9.39 11.14
CA ALA A 27 -4.11 9.16 10.61
C ALA A 27 -4.07 8.70 9.16
N ASP A 28 -3.26 9.36 8.34
CA ASP A 28 -2.99 8.97 6.95
C ASP A 28 -2.39 7.56 6.89
N LEU A 29 -1.43 7.25 7.77
CA LEU A 29 -0.80 5.93 7.83
C LEU A 29 -1.82 4.83 8.14
N VAL A 30 -2.65 5.01 9.15
CA VAL A 30 -3.68 4.02 9.50
C VAL A 30 -4.74 3.88 8.40
N GLY A 31 -5.17 4.99 7.79
CA GLY A 31 -6.05 4.97 6.63
C GLY A 31 -5.43 4.22 5.45
N HIS A 32 -4.13 4.42 5.20
CA HIS A 32 -3.38 3.71 4.16
C HIS A 32 -3.29 2.21 4.44
N LEU A 33 -2.94 1.80 5.66
CA LEU A 33 -2.88 0.39 6.07
C LEU A 33 -4.23 -0.31 5.88
N ARG A 34 -5.34 0.35 6.28
CA ARG A 34 -6.70 -0.17 6.11
C ARG A 34 -7.12 -0.22 4.65
N SER A 35 -6.68 0.74 3.84
CA SER A 35 -6.87 0.75 2.40
C SER A 35 -6.12 -0.40 1.69
N ILE A 36 -4.92 -0.78 2.16
CA ILE A 36 -4.21 -1.97 1.65
C ILE A 36 -4.92 -3.25 2.10
N ALA A 37 -5.41 -3.26 3.34
CA ALA A 37 -6.10 -4.39 3.96
C ALA A 37 -7.56 -4.58 3.50
N ASP A 38 -8.05 -3.77 2.56
CA ASP A 38 -9.43 -3.83 2.09
C ASP A 38 -9.67 -5.08 1.21
N PRO A 39 -10.45 -6.07 1.68
CA PRO A 39 -10.69 -7.29 0.93
C PRO A 39 -11.60 -7.07 -0.30
N THR A 40 -12.27 -5.91 -0.40
CA THR A 40 -13.14 -5.55 -1.52
C THR A 40 -12.38 -4.92 -2.68
N LYS A 41 -11.18 -4.38 -2.42
CA LYS A 41 -10.26 -4.00 -3.50
C LYS A 41 -9.79 -5.26 -4.16
N ALA A 42 -10.00 -5.35 -5.48
CA ALA A 42 -9.56 -6.49 -6.29
C ALA A 42 -8.07 -6.74 -6.02
N ALA A 43 -7.77 -7.77 -5.24
CA ALA A 43 -6.41 -8.25 -5.11
C ALA A 43 -5.96 -8.58 -6.53
N ALA A 44 -4.94 -7.89 -7.03
CA ALA A 44 -4.25 -8.36 -8.21
C ALA A 44 -3.69 -9.74 -7.83
N TYR A 45 -4.41 -10.79 -8.23
CA TYR A 45 -4.02 -12.20 -8.10
C TYR A 45 -2.70 -12.50 -8.85
N ASP A 46 -2.05 -11.50 -9.44
CA ASP A 46 -0.75 -11.58 -10.10
C ASP A 46 0.43 -11.79 -9.14
N ARG A 47 0.22 -11.70 -7.81
CA ARG A 47 1.25 -12.12 -6.83
C ARG A 47 1.29 -13.62 -6.55
N VAL A 48 0.55 -14.45 -7.29
CA VAL A 48 0.74 -15.90 -7.25
C VAL A 48 2.06 -16.26 -7.96
N ARG A 49 3.19 -16.07 -7.27
CA ARG A 49 4.33 -16.96 -7.46
C ARG A 49 3.91 -18.31 -6.89
N VAL A 50 3.47 -19.20 -7.77
CA VAL A 50 3.32 -20.63 -7.48
C VAL A 50 4.71 -21.17 -7.12
N GLN A 51 5.06 -21.11 -5.83
CA GLN A 51 5.98 -22.08 -5.25
C GLN A 51 5.16 -23.07 -4.42
N SER A 52 5.51 -24.32 -4.64
CA SER A 52 4.80 -25.54 -4.32
C SER A 52 4.44 -25.72 -2.84
N SER A 53 3.35 -26.45 -2.62
CA SER A 53 3.05 -27.35 -1.50
C SER A 53 2.48 -26.84 -0.16
N SER A 54 1.92 -25.63 -0.05
CA SER A 54 1.03 -25.31 1.09
C SER A 54 -0.44 -25.54 0.74
N ILE A 55 -1.15 -26.33 1.55
CA ILE A 55 -2.61 -26.58 1.45
C ILE A 55 -3.41 -25.41 2.06
N GLU A 56 -2.73 -24.50 2.77
CA GLU A 56 -3.37 -23.34 3.36
C GLU A 56 -3.55 -22.25 2.31
N ILE A 57 -4.82 -21.93 2.02
CA ILE A 57 -5.18 -20.75 1.24
C ILE A 57 -4.62 -19.54 2.01
N PRO A 58 -3.71 -18.74 1.43
CA PRO A 58 -3.15 -17.60 2.13
C PRO A 58 -4.29 -16.66 2.53
N ALA A 59 -4.20 -16.12 3.75
CA ALA A 59 -5.19 -15.17 4.25
C ALA A 59 -5.37 -14.02 3.23
N PRO A 60 -6.60 -13.53 3.04
CA PRO A 60 -6.88 -12.48 2.05
C PRO A 60 -6.15 -11.17 2.37
N VAL A 61 -5.68 -11.01 3.60
CA VAL A 61 -4.97 -9.82 4.11
C VAL A 61 -3.81 -10.28 5.01
N ALA A 62 -2.68 -9.58 4.96
CA ALA A 62 -1.55 -9.82 5.86
C ALA A 62 -1.91 -9.38 7.29
N ALA A 63 -1.69 -10.27 8.29
CA ALA A 63 -1.99 -10.00 9.70
C ALA A 63 -1.34 -8.71 10.20
N ASP A 64 -0.07 -8.49 9.84
CA ASP A 64 0.71 -7.31 10.23
C ASP A 64 0.03 -5.97 9.90
N LEU A 65 -0.77 -5.88 8.82
CA LEU A 65 -1.50 -4.64 8.50
C LEU A 65 -2.63 -4.36 9.50
N ILE A 66 -3.33 -5.42 9.92
CA ILE A 66 -4.43 -5.34 10.89
C ILE A 66 -3.86 -5.02 12.26
N ASP A 67 -2.83 -5.74 12.68
CA ASP A 67 -2.17 -5.56 13.97
C ASP A 67 -1.57 -4.15 14.05
N ALA A 68 -0.82 -3.70 13.03
CA ALA A 68 -0.24 -2.36 13.02
C ALA A 68 -1.29 -1.25 13.11
N SER A 69 -2.35 -1.34 12.31
CA SER A 69 -3.42 -0.34 12.36
C SER A 69 -4.14 -0.32 13.72
N ASN A 70 -4.31 -1.48 14.36
CA ASN A 70 -5.01 -1.60 15.63
C ASN A 70 -4.15 -1.11 16.79
N ASP A 71 -2.88 -1.49 16.84
CA ASP A 71 -1.94 -1.10 17.90
C ASP A 71 -1.73 0.41 17.90
N ILE A 72 -1.46 1.01 16.73
CA ILE A 72 -1.30 2.46 16.59
C ILE A 72 -2.56 3.18 17.08
N THR A 73 -3.74 2.73 16.65
CA THR A 73 -5.01 3.33 17.09
C THR A 73 -5.23 3.19 18.59
N THR A 74 -4.95 2.01 19.15
CA THR A 74 -5.08 1.72 20.58
C THR A 74 -4.16 2.63 21.39
N THR A 75 -2.89 2.75 20.99
CA THR A 75 -1.90 3.61 21.64
C THR A 75 -2.30 5.08 21.57
N LEU A 76 -2.72 5.59 20.42
CA LEU A 76 -3.13 6.99 20.27
C LEU A 76 -4.42 7.29 21.05
N ASN A 77 -5.40 6.40 21.05
CA ASN A 77 -6.61 6.58 21.86
C ASN A 77 -6.31 6.53 23.36
N MET A 78 -5.37 5.69 23.81
CA MET A 78 -4.93 5.67 25.20
C MET A 78 -4.33 7.03 25.60
N TRP A 79 -3.48 7.61 24.74
CA TRP A 79 -2.90 8.93 24.97
C TRP A 79 -3.93 10.06 24.92
N ALA A 80 -4.85 10.04 23.96
CA ALA A 80 -5.93 11.01 23.88
C ALA A 80 -6.83 10.98 25.13
N ASN A 81 -7.20 9.78 25.60
CA ASN A 81 -7.94 9.62 26.86
C ASN A 81 -7.15 10.17 28.06
N HIS A 82 -5.85 9.86 28.13
CA HIS A 82 -4.98 10.35 29.19
C HIS A 82 -4.94 11.88 29.24
N VAL A 83 -4.72 12.53 28.09
CA VAL A 83 -4.70 13.99 27.95
C VAL A 83 -6.06 14.61 28.30
N ALA A 84 -7.15 13.97 27.89
CA ALA A 84 -8.51 14.41 28.21
C ALA A 84 -8.90 14.19 29.69
N GLY A 85 -8.03 13.56 30.50
CA GLY A 85 -8.32 13.19 31.89
C GLY A 85 -9.33 12.05 32.03
N GLU A 86 -9.52 11.26 30.98
CA GLU A 86 -10.38 10.08 30.99
C GLU A 86 -9.59 8.82 31.39
N ASP A 87 -10.08 8.11 32.42
CA ASP A 87 -9.55 6.81 32.82
C ASP A 87 -10.22 5.69 32.01
N ARG A 88 -9.86 5.61 30.73
CA ARG A 88 -10.39 4.61 29.80
C ARG A 88 -9.25 3.98 29.00
N PRO A 89 -9.26 2.64 28.82
CA PRO A 89 -8.30 2.01 27.93
C PRO A 89 -8.46 2.56 26.51
N GLY A 90 -7.35 2.62 25.77
CA GLY A 90 -7.41 2.98 24.35
C GLY A 90 -8.27 2.00 23.59
N ALA A 91 -9.29 2.49 22.90
CA ALA A 91 -10.08 1.65 22.01
C ALA A 91 -9.29 1.38 20.73
N GLY A 92 -9.22 0.12 20.32
CA GLY A 92 -8.71 -0.25 18.99
C GLY A 92 -9.68 0.11 17.87
N LEU A 93 -9.36 -0.34 16.66
CA LEU A 93 -10.25 -0.17 15.51
C LEU A 93 -11.39 -1.21 15.55
N PRO A 94 -12.65 -0.81 15.31
CA PRO A 94 -13.74 -1.76 15.14
C PRO A 94 -13.47 -2.76 14.00
N ALA A 95 -13.98 -3.98 14.15
CA ALA A 95 -13.91 -4.97 13.10
C ALA A 95 -14.63 -4.48 11.83
N GLY A 96 -13.97 -4.61 10.68
CA GLY A 96 -14.52 -4.21 9.39
C GLY A 96 -14.61 -2.69 9.16
N VAL A 97 -13.93 -1.88 9.98
CA VAL A 97 -13.88 -0.42 9.75
C VAL A 97 -13.13 -0.11 8.45
N MET A 98 -13.70 0.80 7.65
CA MET A 98 -13.12 1.23 6.37
C MET A 98 -12.01 2.28 6.58
N ALA A 99 -11.22 2.50 5.53
CA ALA A 99 -10.04 3.37 5.59
C ALA A 99 -10.34 4.82 6.01
N ASP A 100 -11.43 5.40 5.52
CA ASP A 100 -11.88 6.75 5.85
C ASP A 100 -12.30 6.89 7.32
N ALA A 101 -13.07 5.92 7.82
CA ALA A 101 -13.48 5.87 9.20
C ALA A 101 -12.30 5.60 10.14
N ALA A 102 -11.35 4.73 9.75
CA ALA A 102 -10.13 4.48 10.50
C ALA A 102 -9.27 5.74 10.61
N HIS A 103 -9.07 6.44 9.49
CA HIS A 103 -8.39 7.74 9.46
C HIS A 103 -9.08 8.71 10.43
N HIS A 104 -10.40 8.87 10.33
CA HIS A 104 -11.14 9.82 11.18
C HIS A 104 -11.00 9.52 12.69
N ILE A 105 -11.09 8.24 13.08
CA ILE A 105 -10.89 7.83 14.48
C ILE A 105 -9.50 8.24 14.98
N VAL A 106 -8.45 7.98 14.19
CA VAL A 106 -7.08 8.31 14.57
C VAL A 106 -6.85 9.82 14.58
N GLN A 107 -7.41 10.55 13.62
CA GLN A 107 -7.29 12.00 13.55
C GLN A 107 -7.83 12.67 14.82
N LEU A 108 -8.99 12.23 15.31
CA LEU A 108 -9.57 12.76 16.56
C LEU A 108 -8.63 12.57 17.76
N ALA A 109 -7.98 11.41 17.86
CA ALA A 109 -7.02 11.15 18.93
C ALA A 109 -5.75 12.01 18.79
N VAL A 110 -5.23 12.12 17.56
CA VAL A 110 -4.06 12.93 17.25
C VAL A 110 -4.30 14.41 17.54
N ASP A 111 -5.46 14.94 17.18
CA ASP A 111 -5.80 16.35 17.43
C ASP A 111 -5.74 16.67 18.93
N VAL A 112 -6.31 15.81 19.78
CA VAL A 112 -6.25 15.95 21.25
C VAL A 112 -4.81 15.93 21.76
N ILE A 113 -3.98 15.01 21.26
CA ILE A 113 -2.57 14.91 21.67
C ILE A 113 -1.78 16.15 21.21
N LEU A 114 -2.01 16.62 19.98
CA LEU A 114 -1.30 17.76 19.41
C LEU A 114 -1.68 19.07 20.09
N GLU A 115 -2.91 19.21 20.57
CA GLU A 115 -3.37 20.37 21.35
C GLU A 115 -2.60 20.52 22.67
N ASP A 116 -2.26 19.40 23.33
CA ASP A 116 -1.57 19.40 24.63
C ASP A 116 -0.09 18.95 24.56
N LEU A 117 0.47 18.86 23.35
CA LEU A 117 1.82 18.33 23.12
C LEU A 117 2.90 19.11 23.88
N ASP A 118 2.73 20.43 24.02
CA ASP A 118 3.69 21.27 24.76
C ASP A 118 3.67 20.95 26.27
N ALA A 119 2.50 20.65 26.84
CA ALA A 119 2.40 20.22 28.23
C ALA A 119 3.02 18.83 28.43
N LEU A 120 2.71 17.89 27.54
CA LEU A 120 3.33 16.56 27.52
C LEU A 120 4.85 16.65 27.41
N ALA A 121 5.36 17.52 26.53
CA ALA A 121 6.79 17.73 26.33
C ALA A 121 7.51 18.39 27.52
N ASN A 122 6.78 18.88 28.52
CA ASN A 122 7.32 19.38 29.79
C ASN A 122 7.34 18.34 30.92
N ASP A 123 6.79 17.15 30.69
CA ASP A 123 6.90 16.01 31.61
C ASP A 123 7.79 14.93 30.98
N SER A 124 8.98 14.74 31.54
CA SER A 124 9.97 13.80 31.00
C SER A 124 9.48 12.35 30.95
N HIS A 125 8.62 11.94 31.89
CA HIS A 125 8.10 10.57 31.94
C HIS A 125 7.01 10.39 30.89
N GLN A 126 6.08 11.35 30.79
CA GLN A 126 5.00 11.29 29.80
C GLN A 126 5.55 11.35 28.37
N ILE A 127 6.45 12.29 28.08
CA ILE A 127 7.00 12.42 26.73
C ILE A 127 7.83 11.22 26.32
N GLY A 128 8.55 10.60 27.26
CA GLY A 128 9.29 9.36 27.03
C GLY A 128 8.36 8.23 26.63
N ALA A 129 7.31 8.00 27.41
CA ALA A 129 6.31 6.97 27.13
C ALA A 129 5.54 7.22 25.82
N LEU A 130 5.25 8.48 25.49
CA LEU A 130 4.63 8.82 24.20
C LEU A 130 5.59 8.51 23.04
N CYS A 131 6.87 8.84 23.20
CA CYS A 131 7.88 8.55 22.21
C CYS A 131 8.04 7.04 21.96
N ASP A 132 7.94 6.21 23.00
CA ASP A 132 7.99 4.74 22.89
C ASP A 132 6.87 4.18 21.99
N GLY A 133 5.69 4.80 21.99
CA GLY A 133 4.56 4.42 21.13
C GLY A 133 4.57 5.03 19.72
N VAL A 134 5.31 6.13 19.52
CA VAL A 134 5.21 6.92 18.27
C VAL A 134 6.50 6.89 17.44
N VAL A 135 7.67 7.13 18.05
CA VAL A 135 8.91 7.40 17.29
C VAL A 135 9.95 6.28 17.35
N VAL A 136 9.80 5.32 18.27
CA VAL A 136 10.69 4.16 18.40
C VAL A 136 10.51 3.22 17.21
N VAL A 137 11.62 2.67 16.71
CA VAL A 137 11.60 1.65 15.65
C VAL A 137 12.19 0.37 16.23
N ASN A 138 11.37 -0.66 16.38
CA ASN A 138 11.72 -1.92 17.03
C ASN A 138 12.40 -2.93 16.09
N GLY A 139 12.28 -2.73 14.77
CA GLY A 139 12.92 -3.58 13.76
C GLY A 139 12.31 -4.98 13.65
N GLY A 140 12.27 -5.54 12.44
CA GLY A 140 11.68 -6.86 12.20
C GLY A 140 10.15 -6.86 12.35
N ALA A 141 9.62 -7.83 13.10
CA ALA A 141 8.19 -7.96 13.42
C ALA A 141 7.99 -7.68 14.91
N PRO A 142 7.59 -6.45 15.28
CA PRO A 142 7.44 -6.08 16.69
C PRO A 142 6.23 -6.76 17.33
N GLU A 143 6.27 -6.93 18.66
CA GLU A 143 5.11 -7.40 19.44
C GLU A 143 3.99 -6.37 19.50
N VAL A 144 4.34 -5.07 19.45
CA VAL A 144 3.42 -3.93 19.40
C VAL A 144 3.94 -2.94 18.36
N TRP A 145 3.09 -2.56 17.43
CA TRP A 145 3.47 -1.62 16.37
C TRP A 145 3.44 -0.16 16.86
N THR A 146 4.52 0.56 16.59
CA THR A 146 4.56 2.01 16.71
C THR A 146 4.23 2.69 15.38
N VAL A 147 3.95 4.00 15.42
CA VAL A 147 3.77 4.80 14.21
C VAL A 147 5.04 4.76 13.34
N ALA A 148 6.23 4.86 13.93
CA ALA A 148 7.48 4.84 13.19
C ALA A 148 7.79 3.47 12.58
N ASP A 149 7.51 2.36 13.28
CA ASP A 149 7.64 1.00 12.72
C ASP A 149 6.79 0.83 11.45
N ALA A 150 5.52 1.23 11.54
CA ALA A 150 4.61 1.15 10.41
C ALA A 150 5.02 2.12 9.28
N ALA A 151 5.48 3.34 9.58
CA ALA A 151 5.92 4.30 8.57
C ALA A 151 7.18 3.85 7.82
N VAL A 152 8.08 3.10 8.48
CA VAL A 152 9.25 2.50 7.83
C VAL A 152 8.83 1.37 6.89
N ARG A 153 7.86 0.54 7.30
CA ARG A 153 7.44 -0.63 6.54
C ARG A 153 6.44 -0.30 5.41
N TRP A 154 5.56 0.65 5.64
CA TRP A 154 4.53 1.12 4.71
C TRP A 154 4.57 2.66 4.62
N PRO A 155 5.60 3.21 3.98
CA PRO A 155 5.75 4.65 3.86
C PRO A 155 4.58 5.26 3.08
N LEU A 156 4.04 6.36 3.61
CA LEU A 156 3.00 7.16 2.95
C LEU A 156 3.48 7.84 1.67
N GLU A 157 4.78 8.14 1.62
CA GLU A 157 5.42 8.75 0.47
C GLU A 157 6.04 7.66 -0.40
N ASP A 158 5.93 7.80 -1.73
CA ASP A 158 6.73 6.98 -2.63
C ASP A 158 8.23 7.17 -2.30
N SER A 159 8.94 6.06 -2.12
CA SER A 159 10.38 6.09 -1.89
C SER A 159 11.12 6.53 -3.16
N PRO A 160 12.30 7.18 -3.04
CA PRO A 160 13.14 7.47 -4.19
C PRO A 160 13.53 6.17 -4.88
N ARG A 161 13.15 6.02 -6.15
CA ARG A 161 13.34 4.79 -6.92
C ARG A 161 14.29 4.99 -8.09
N TRP A 162 14.79 3.89 -8.65
CA TRP A 162 15.60 3.92 -9.86
C TRP A 162 14.70 4.04 -11.08
N ALA A 163 15.07 4.90 -12.03
CA ALA A 163 14.36 5.01 -13.28
C ALA A 163 14.64 3.80 -14.19
N HIS A 164 13.65 3.45 -15.02
CA HIS A 164 13.79 2.40 -16.03
C HIS A 164 14.45 2.88 -17.34
N ALA A 165 14.83 4.16 -17.42
CA ALA A 165 15.55 4.72 -18.56
C ALA A 165 16.91 5.29 -18.14
N ALA A 166 17.85 5.32 -19.08
CA ALA A 166 19.21 5.79 -18.88
C ALA A 166 19.27 7.32 -18.68
N CYS A 167 20.33 7.77 -18.02
CA CYS A 167 20.61 9.20 -17.89
C CYS A 167 20.89 9.80 -19.29
N PRO A 168 20.22 10.89 -19.69
CA PRO A 168 20.42 11.47 -21.02
C PRO A 168 21.81 12.12 -21.20
N LYS A 169 22.58 12.33 -20.12
CA LYS A 169 23.93 12.88 -20.17
C LYS A 169 25.01 11.80 -20.28
N CYS A 170 24.96 10.76 -19.44
CA CYS A 170 26.00 9.74 -19.36
C CYS A 170 25.59 8.36 -19.88
N ASP A 171 24.33 8.19 -20.29
CA ASP A 171 23.74 6.96 -20.81
C ASP A 171 23.78 5.75 -19.87
N LEU A 172 23.98 6.00 -18.56
CA LEU A 172 23.97 4.96 -17.53
C LEU A 172 22.59 4.84 -16.85
N MET A 173 22.25 3.63 -16.44
CA MET A 173 21.07 3.29 -15.64
C MET A 173 21.24 3.72 -14.17
N ALA A 174 21.46 5.01 -13.95
CA ALA A 174 21.82 5.59 -12.66
C ALA A 174 20.95 6.80 -12.30
N VAL A 175 19.75 6.93 -12.89
CA VAL A 175 18.84 8.02 -12.57
C VAL A 175 17.98 7.65 -11.37
N ARG A 176 18.01 8.49 -10.33
CA ARG A 176 17.13 8.40 -9.17
C ARG A 176 15.95 9.35 -9.35
N VAL A 177 14.75 8.79 -9.24
CA VAL A 177 13.47 9.51 -9.28
C VAL A 177 13.05 9.75 -7.84
N GLN A 178 12.97 11.02 -7.45
CA GLN A 178 12.34 11.44 -6.21
C GLN A 178 10.94 11.94 -6.55
N PRO A 179 9.87 11.25 -6.12
CA PRO A 179 8.50 11.67 -6.39
C PRO A 179 8.23 13.07 -5.85
N GLY A 180 7.30 13.76 -6.51
CA GLY A 180 6.84 15.07 -6.09
C GLY A 180 6.18 15.03 -4.71
N ARG A 181 6.29 16.13 -3.94
CA ARG A 181 5.69 16.27 -2.59
C ARG A 181 4.90 17.58 -2.49
N ASN A 182 3.71 17.57 -1.88
CA ASN A 182 2.93 18.78 -1.58
C ASN A 182 2.80 19.74 -2.79
N GLY A 183 2.45 19.21 -3.95
CA GLY A 183 2.33 19.97 -5.21
C GLY A 183 3.65 20.33 -5.90
N ARG A 184 4.81 19.91 -5.36
CA ARG A 184 6.11 20.04 -6.05
C ARG A 184 6.27 18.95 -7.10
N PRO A 185 6.89 19.24 -8.26
CA PRO A 185 7.16 18.24 -9.28
C PRO A 185 8.16 17.18 -8.79
N ALA A 186 8.12 16.00 -9.42
CA ALA A 186 9.14 14.98 -9.22
C ALA A 186 10.52 15.51 -9.62
N ARG A 187 11.57 15.08 -8.91
CA ARG A 187 12.96 15.43 -9.20
C ARG A 187 13.69 14.22 -9.75
N TYR A 188 14.53 14.46 -10.75
CA TYR A 188 15.32 13.44 -11.42
C TYR A 188 16.79 13.82 -11.33
N ARG A 189 17.64 12.93 -10.84
CA ARG A 189 19.08 13.18 -10.74
C ARG A 189 19.89 11.93 -11.06
N CYS A 190 20.97 12.07 -11.82
CA CYS A 190 21.94 11.00 -12.00
C CYS A 190 22.81 10.82 -10.74
N SER A 191 23.01 9.59 -10.30
CA SER A 191 23.88 9.26 -9.16
C SER A 191 25.30 8.87 -9.56
N THR A 192 25.65 8.91 -10.86
CA THR A 192 26.99 8.57 -11.33
C THR A 192 27.99 9.66 -10.94
N GLU A 193 29.11 9.27 -10.35
CA GLU A 193 30.22 10.17 -10.05
C GLU A 193 30.75 10.84 -11.34
N GLY A 194 30.83 12.17 -11.34
CA GLY A 194 31.20 12.96 -12.53
C GLY A 194 30.04 13.30 -13.48
N CYS A 195 28.83 12.78 -13.24
CA CYS A 195 27.62 13.19 -13.95
C CYS A 195 26.78 14.11 -13.06
N ASP A 196 26.72 15.40 -13.42
CA ASP A 196 25.95 16.44 -12.73
C ASP A 196 24.53 16.61 -13.29
N TRP A 197 24.05 15.65 -14.09
CA TRP A 197 22.74 15.77 -14.71
C TRP A 197 21.63 15.70 -13.66
N GLU A 198 20.82 16.77 -13.65
CA GLU A 198 19.59 16.91 -12.87
C GLU A 198 18.54 17.55 -13.79
N ALA A 199 17.30 17.11 -13.67
CA ALA A 199 16.18 17.79 -14.33
C ALA A 199 16.10 19.24 -13.85
N ASN A 200 16.01 20.19 -14.78
CA ASN A 200 16.07 21.62 -14.45
C ASN A 200 14.67 22.20 -14.19
N SER A 201 14.61 23.41 -13.62
CA SER A 201 13.33 24.09 -13.31
C SER A 201 12.52 24.50 -14.55
N ASN A 202 13.02 24.27 -15.76
CA ASN A 202 12.22 24.42 -16.98
C ASN A 202 11.52 23.11 -17.38
N ASP A 203 11.73 22.01 -16.63
CA ASP A 203 11.03 20.74 -16.77
C ASP A 203 9.67 20.73 -16.02
N ASP A 204 9.08 21.91 -15.81
CA ASP A 204 7.81 22.11 -15.11
C ASP A 204 6.69 21.30 -15.77
N GLY A 205 6.33 20.18 -15.14
CA GLY A 205 5.07 19.48 -15.37
C GLY A 205 5.10 18.24 -16.26
N GLY A 206 6.22 17.80 -16.85
CA GLY A 206 6.19 16.49 -17.53
C GLY A 206 7.20 16.09 -18.59
N LEU A 207 8.21 16.91 -18.95
CA LEU A 207 9.08 16.59 -20.08
C LEU A 207 9.80 15.22 -19.91
N TRP A 208 10.38 15.01 -18.73
CA TRP A 208 11.02 13.75 -18.38
C TRP A 208 10.09 12.78 -17.64
N ALA A 209 8.91 13.25 -17.25
CA ALA A 209 7.94 12.41 -16.58
C ALA A 209 7.50 11.27 -17.48
N SER A 210 7.24 11.48 -18.77
CA SER A 210 6.89 10.36 -19.67
C SER A 210 8.05 9.40 -19.95
N VAL A 211 9.30 9.89 -19.91
CA VAL A 211 10.51 9.09 -20.19
C VAL A 211 10.86 8.18 -19.01
N PHE A 212 10.65 8.67 -17.79
CA PHE A 212 10.96 7.96 -16.56
C PHE A 212 9.72 7.48 -15.79
N ALA A 213 8.51 7.76 -16.30
CA ALA A 213 7.28 7.21 -15.76
C ALA A 213 7.28 5.70 -15.95
N GLU A 214 6.73 5.03 -14.95
CA GLU A 214 6.34 3.65 -15.16
C GLU A 214 5.28 3.61 -16.26
N PRO A 215 5.34 2.61 -17.18
CA PRO A 215 4.24 2.38 -18.08
C PRO A 215 2.99 2.24 -17.23
N ALA A 216 1.96 3.05 -17.53
CA ALA A 216 0.68 2.91 -16.87
C ALA A 216 0.29 1.43 -16.92
N PRO A 217 -0.18 0.84 -15.81
CA PRO A 217 -0.67 -0.54 -15.85
C PRO A 217 -1.65 -0.64 -17.02
N ALA A 218 -1.51 -1.69 -17.83
CA ALA A 218 -2.33 -1.87 -19.00
C ALA A 218 -3.79 -1.61 -18.61
N GLU A 219 -4.43 -0.67 -19.29
CA GLU A 219 -5.78 -0.22 -19.00
C GLU A 219 -6.66 -1.47 -18.85
N VAL A 220 -7.13 -1.76 -17.63
CA VAL A 220 -7.94 -2.94 -17.34
C VAL A 220 -9.29 -2.68 -18.00
N ARG A 221 -9.41 -3.04 -19.27
CA ARG A 221 -10.66 -2.92 -20.00
C ARG A 221 -11.70 -3.82 -19.32
N PRO A 222 -12.92 -3.33 -19.12
CA PRO A 222 -14.01 -4.16 -18.63
C PRO A 222 -14.08 -5.41 -19.49
N HIS A 223 -13.98 -6.55 -18.83
CA HIS A 223 -13.94 -7.85 -19.48
C HIS A 223 -15.23 -8.06 -20.31
N ASP A 224 -15.11 -8.29 -21.62
CA ASP A 224 -16.26 -8.57 -22.49
C ASP A 224 -16.98 -9.83 -21.96
N PRO A 225 -18.28 -9.75 -21.61
CA PRO A 225 -19.01 -10.83 -20.97
C PRO A 225 -19.05 -12.14 -21.80
N ARG A 226 -18.71 -12.08 -23.09
CA ARG A 226 -18.62 -13.25 -23.98
C ARG A 226 -17.38 -14.12 -23.74
N TRP A 227 -16.38 -13.64 -23.00
CA TRP A 227 -15.22 -14.43 -22.58
C TRP A 227 -15.55 -15.26 -21.32
N LEU A 228 -15.89 -16.51 -21.53
CA LEU A 228 -16.36 -17.40 -20.48
C LEU A 228 -15.19 -17.98 -19.69
N THR A 229 -15.39 -18.13 -18.38
CA THR A 229 -14.52 -19.01 -17.58
C THR A 229 -14.73 -20.46 -18.00
N LEU A 230 -13.82 -21.37 -17.63
CA LEU A 230 -14.00 -22.81 -17.89
C LEU A 230 -15.34 -23.34 -17.33
N VAL A 231 -15.77 -22.82 -16.18
CA VAL A 231 -17.02 -23.21 -15.52
C VAL A 231 -18.23 -22.71 -16.29
N ASP A 232 -18.19 -21.44 -16.73
CA ASP A 232 -19.29 -20.84 -17.49
C ASP A 232 -19.42 -21.48 -18.89
N ALA A 233 -18.29 -21.78 -19.54
CA ALA A 233 -18.26 -22.50 -20.80
C ALA A 233 -18.88 -23.90 -20.66
N ALA A 234 -18.53 -24.63 -19.59
CA ALA A 234 -19.09 -25.95 -19.31
C ALA A 234 -20.60 -25.89 -19.03
N ARG A 235 -21.04 -24.88 -18.27
CA ARG A 235 -22.46 -24.63 -17.98
C ARG A 235 -23.23 -24.28 -19.26
N LEU A 236 -22.67 -23.45 -20.13
CA LEU A 236 -23.30 -23.01 -21.38
C LEU A 236 -23.65 -24.19 -22.30
N VAL A 237 -22.81 -25.22 -22.34
CA VAL A 237 -22.99 -26.40 -23.21
C VAL A 237 -23.54 -27.61 -22.47
N GLU A 238 -23.91 -27.46 -21.20
CA GLU A 238 -24.41 -28.52 -20.32
C GLU A 238 -23.46 -29.74 -20.24
N ARG A 239 -22.15 -29.49 -20.16
CA ARG A 239 -21.12 -30.53 -20.01
C ARG A 239 -20.26 -30.30 -18.77
N THR A 240 -19.40 -31.27 -18.47
CA THR A 240 -18.40 -31.12 -17.41
C THR A 240 -17.22 -30.28 -17.87
N THR A 241 -16.55 -29.61 -16.94
CA THR A 241 -15.30 -28.86 -17.20
C THR A 241 -14.20 -29.75 -17.79
N GLY A 242 -14.19 -31.04 -17.47
CA GLY A 242 -13.28 -32.03 -18.07
C GLY A 242 -13.51 -32.23 -19.56
N THR A 243 -14.76 -32.17 -20.04
CA THR A 243 -15.08 -32.24 -21.47
C THR A 243 -14.58 -31.01 -22.22
N VAL A 244 -14.76 -29.82 -21.66
CA VAL A 244 -14.25 -28.57 -22.26
C VAL A 244 -12.72 -28.56 -22.27
N ARG A 245 -12.05 -29.02 -21.20
CA ARG A 245 -10.58 -29.21 -21.19
C ARG A 245 -10.12 -30.17 -22.29
N ARG A 246 -10.88 -31.23 -22.56
CA ARG A 246 -10.55 -32.17 -23.64
C ARG A 246 -10.66 -31.50 -25.00
N TRP A 247 -11.64 -30.61 -25.22
CA TRP A 247 -11.74 -29.83 -26.47
C TRP A 247 -10.52 -28.93 -26.68
N VAL A 248 -10.00 -28.31 -25.61
CA VAL A 248 -8.75 -27.56 -25.66
C VAL A 248 -7.56 -28.45 -26.00
N GLN A 249 -7.44 -29.61 -25.34
CA GLN A 249 -6.37 -30.59 -25.63
C GLN A 249 -6.42 -31.12 -27.07
N GLN A 250 -7.60 -31.14 -27.69
CA GLN A 250 -7.82 -31.55 -29.08
C GLN A 250 -7.64 -30.40 -30.08
N ASN A 251 -7.21 -29.21 -29.63
CA ASN A 251 -7.11 -27.99 -30.43
C ASN A 251 -8.44 -27.57 -31.09
N LEU A 252 -9.57 -27.91 -30.46
CA LEU A 252 -10.90 -27.49 -30.92
C LEU A 252 -11.32 -26.15 -30.31
N LEU A 253 -10.73 -25.78 -29.17
CA LEU A 253 -10.92 -24.49 -28.51
C LEU A 253 -9.57 -23.87 -28.19
N GLU A 254 -9.38 -22.60 -28.56
CA GLU A 254 -8.18 -21.84 -28.24
C GLU A 254 -8.44 -20.94 -27.01
N PRO A 255 -7.73 -21.16 -25.88
CA PRO A 255 -7.91 -20.34 -24.69
C PRO A 255 -7.13 -19.02 -24.82
N GLN A 256 -7.76 -17.90 -24.46
CA GLN A 256 -7.08 -16.62 -24.27
C GLN A 256 -7.06 -16.28 -22.78
N LEU A 257 -5.86 -16.21 -22.20
CA LEU A 257 -5.66 -15.91 -20.77
C LEU A 257 -6.52 -16.81 -19.83
N GLY A 258 -6.72 -18.08 -20.22
CA GLY A 258 -7.51 -19.04 -19.45
C GLY A 258 -9.04 -18.92 -19.61
N ARG A 259 -9.52 -18.11 -20.55
CA ARG A 259 -10.94 -17.94 -20.89
C ARG A 259 -11.25 -18.40 -22.31
N TYR A 260 -12.53 -18.62 -22.58
CA TYR A 260 -13.03 -19.20 -23.83
C TYR A 260 -14.08 -18.29 -24.45
N TRP A 261 -13.98 -18.06 -25.76
CA TRP A 261 -14.98 -17.27 -26.45
C TRP A 261 -16.30 -18.03 -26.55
N GLN A 262 -17.41 -17.37 -26.20
CA GLN A 262 -18.74 -17.98 -26.18
C GLN A 262 -19.13 -18.64 -27.51
N ASP A 263 -18.88 -17.98 -28.64
CA ASP A 263 -19.29 -18.50 -29.95
C ASP A 263 -18.48 -19.75 -30.34
N ASP A 264 -17.20 -19.80 -29.98
CA ASP A 264 -16.33 -20.95 -30.26
C ASP A 264 -16.76 -22.17 -29.44
N VAL A 265 -17.11 -21.93 -28.16
CA VAL A 265 -17.65 -22.97 -27.26
C VAL A 265 -18.94 -23.56 -27.83
N LEU A 266 -19.84 -22.72 -28.34
CA LEU A 266 -21.09 -23.17 -28.98
C LEU A 266 -20.84 -23.90 -30.30
N ALA A 267 -19.91 -23.42 -31.13
CA ALA A 267 -19.56 -24.04 -32.40
C ALA A 267 -18.99 -25.46 -32.21
N VAL A 268 -18.07 -25.63 -31.26
CA VAL A 268 -17.49 -26.94 -30.92
C VAL A 268 -18.54 -27.88 -30.34
N ALA A 269 -19.43 -27.37 -29.49
CA ALA A 269 -20.53 -28.16 -28.94
C ALA A 269 -21.49 -28.65 -30.03
N ALA A 270 -21.81 -27.78 -31.01
CA ALA A 270 -22.65 -28.14 -32.15
C ALA A 270 -22.01 -29.22 -33.03
N LEU A 271 -20.70 -29.08 -33.34
CA LEU A 271 -19.93 -30.10 -34.07
C LEU A 271 -19.96 -31.46 -33.34
N LYS A 272 -19.72 -31.47 -32.03
CA LYS A 272 -19.71 -32.70 -31.22
C LYS A 272 -21.09 -33.31 -31.02
N LYS A 273 -22.17 -32.53 -31.14
CA LYS A 273 -23.54 -33.04 -31.12
C LYS A 273 -23.94 -33.66 -32.46
N GLY A 274 -23.38 -33.15 -33.58
CA GLY A 274 -23.57 -33.69 -34.92
C GLY A 274 -22.76 -34.95 -35.23
N GLU A 275 -21.58 -35.13 -34.63
CA GLU A 275 -20.78 -36.38 -34.74
C GLU A 275 -21.39 -37.56 -33.95
N ALA A 276 -22.39 -37.31 -33.10
CA ALA A 276 -23.06 -38.32 -32.28
C ALA A 276 -24.44 -38.76 -32.80
N ALA A 277 -24.83 -38.32 -34.01
CA ALA A 277 -26.06 -38.72 -34.71
C ALA A 277 -25.70 -39.59 -35.92
#